data_AF-A0A817AMX9-F1
#
_entry.id   AF-A0A817AMX9-F1
#
_cell.length_a   1.000
_cell.length_b   1.000
_cell.length_c   1.000
_cell.angle_alpha   90.00
_cell.angle_beta   90.00
_cell.angle_gamma   90.00
#
_symmetry.space_group_name_H-M   'P 1'
#
loop_
_entity.id
_entity.type
_entity.pdbx_description
1 polymer ?
#
loop_
_entity_poly.entity_id
_entity_poly.type
_entity_poly.pdbx_seq_one_letter_code
_entity_poly.pdbx_strand_id
1 'polypeptide(L)'
;MVLHGRLLYAWLPLLVILLQAFHGRFAEGCCRDNNGGCGKNALCSEDRKTSAIKCTCKTGYTNTGSAVHVVCKDSCTIKNGGCGRHAACSHHAKTNAVKCTCKTGYTNKGSGSKVICKGTV
;
A
#
# COMPACT_ATOMS: atom_id res chain seq x y z
N MET A 1 38.85 -54.89 -25.55
CA MET A 1 38.05 -53.77 -26.09
C MET A 1 37.14 -53.30 -24.97
N VAL A 2 37.41 -52.11 -24.44
CA VAL A 2 36.84 -51.60 -23.18
C VAL A 2 35.40 -51.12 -23.41
N LEU A 3 34.56 -51.42 -22.42
CA LEU A 3 33.13 -51.17 -22.31
C LEU A 3 32.70 -49.71 -22.52
N HIS A 4 31.46 -49.59 -23.03
CA HIS A 4 30.63 -48.39 -23.15
C HIS A 4 30.64 -47.44 -21.94
N GLY A 5 30.53 -46.14 -22.24
CA GLY A 5 29.70 -45.25 -21.43
C GLY A 5 30.33 -43.93 -21.02
N ARG A 6 29.58 -42.85 -21.28
CA ARG A 6 29.72 -41.48 -20.76
C ARG A 6 30.89 -40.69 -21.33
N LEU A 7 30.56 -39.76 -22.23
CA LEU A 7 31.18 -38.42 -22.29
C LEU A 7 30.29 -37.48 -23.15
N LEU A 8 28.96 -37.51 -22.95
CA LEU A 8 28.03 -36.50 -23.52
C LEU A 8 27.97 -35.20 -22.67
N TYR A 9 28.82 -35.06 -21.65
CA TYR A 9 28.78 -33.94 -20.69
C TYR A 9 29.90 -32.90 -20.90
N ALA A 10 30.50 -32.81 -22.08
CA ALA A 10 31.51 -31.78 -22.37
C ALA A 10 30.96 -30.49 -23.02
N TRP A 11 29.65 -30.45 -23.34
CA TRP A 11 29.00 -29.29 -23.97
C TRP A 11 27.84 -28.72 -23.13
N LEU A 12 27.67 -29.21 -21.90
CA LEU A 12 26.68 -28.69 -20.95
C LEU A 12 27.09 -27.45 -20.13
N PRO A 13 28.17 -26.67 -20.38
CA PRO A 13 28.31 -25.38 -19.72
C PRO A 13 27.69 -24.20 -20.50
N LEU A 14 27.45 -24.29 -21.82
CA LEU A 14 26.86 -23.16 -22.58
C LEU A 14 25.32 -23.08 -22.49
N LEU A 15 24.63 -24.22 -22.41
CA LEU A 15 23.18 -24.25 -22.23
C LEU A 15 22.76 -23.75 -20.83
N VAL A 16 23.59 -24.01 -19.82
CA VAL A 16 23.36 -23.53 -18.45
C VAL A 16 23.60 -22.01 -18.35
N ILE A 17 24.52 -21.44 -19.13
CA ILE A 17 24.74 -19.98 -19.19
C ILE A 17 23.56 -19.25 -19.85
N LEU A 18 22.85 -19.88 -20.80
CA LEU A 18 21.58 -19.34 -21.34
C LEU A 18 20.41 -19.45 -20.34
N LEU A 19 20.37 -20.48 -19.50
CA LEU A 19 19.35 -20.65 -18.45
C LEU A 19 19.60 -19.77 -17.20
N GLN A 20 20.85 -19.39 -16.93
CA GLN A 20 21.20 -18.47 -15.84
C GLN A 20 20.94 -17.01 -16.21
N ALA A 21 20.72 -16.69 -17.49
CA ALA A 21 20.22 -15.38 -17.93
C ALA A 21 18.75 -15.13 -17.52
N PHE A 22 18.01 -16.18 -17.13
CA PHE A 22 16.62 -16.08 -16.67
C PHE A 22 16.45 -16.15 -15.15
N HIS A 23 17.52 -16.38 -14.38
CA HIS A 23 17.43 -16.50 -12.92
C HIS A 23 17.75 -15.21 -12.16
N GLY A 24 17.66 -14.04 -12.82
CA GLY A 24 18.08 -12.77 -12.21
C GLY A 24 17.21 -11.56 -12.51
N ARG A 25 15.98 -11.71 -13.04
CA ARG A 25 15.13 -10.54 -13.32
C ARG A 25 13.63 -10.83 -13.49
N PHE A 26 13.03 -11.63 -12.61
CA PHE A 26 11.57 -11.60 -12.46
C PHE A 26 11.21 -10.57 -11.39
N ALA A 27 11.40 -9.29 -11.71
CA ALA A 27 10.77 -8.18 -11.00
C ALA A 27 9.36 -7.96 -11.58
N GLU A 28 8.53 -9.01 -11.60
CA GLU A 28 7.15 -8.90 -12.07
C GLU A 28 6.27 -8.50 -10.90
N GLY A 29 6.29 -7.20 -10.64
CA GLY A 29 5.43 -6.54 -9.69
C GLY A 29 5.16 -5.09 -10.04
N CYS A 30 5.34 -4.66 -11.31
CA CYS A 30 5.06 -3.29 -11.70
C CYS A 30 3.63 -2.90 -11.29
N CYS A 31 3.44 -1.65 -10.86
CA CYS A 31 2.13 -1.15 -10.43
C CYS A 31 1.03 -1.25 -11.50
N ARG A 32 1.40 -1.47 -12.76
CA ARG A 32 0.48 -1.69 -13.87
C ARG A 32 -0.22 -3.05 -13.79
N ASP A 33 0.42 -4.05 -13.19
CA ASP A 33 -0.10 -5.41 -13.11
C ASP A 33 -0.62 -5.68 -11.70
N ASN A 34 -1.93 -5.94 -11.59
CA ASN A 34 -2.62 -6.19 -10.32
C ASN A 34 -2.26 -5.18 -9.19
N ASN A 35 -2.06 -3.90 -9.54
CA ASN A 35 -1.65 -2.85 -8.61
C ASN A 35 -0.38 -3.22 -7.79
N GLY A 36 0.56 -3.98 -8.36
CA GLY A 36 1.74 -4.47 -7.66
C GLY A 36 1.44 -5.34 -6.42
N GLY A 37 0.25 -5.97 -6.36
CA GLY A 37 -0.22 -6.71 -5.19
C GLY A 37 -0.77 -5.83 -4.06
N CYS A 38 -0.85 -4.51 -4.25
CA CYS A 38 -1.43 -3.60 -3.26
C CYS A 38 -2.95 -3.73 -3.20
N GLY A 39 -3.52 -3.71 -1.98
CA GLY A 39 -4.97 -3.81 -1.78
C GLY A 39 -5.79 -2.67 -2.42
N LYS A 40 -7.11 -2.87 -2.56
CA LYS A 40 -8.03 -1.97 -3.30
C LYS A 40 -7.98 -0.47 -2.91
N ASN A 41 -7.69 -0.18 -1.65
CA ASN A 41 -7.65 1.17 -1.09
C ASN A 41 -6.22 1.71 -0.97
N ALA A 42 -5.25 1.05 -1.60
CA ALA A 42 -3.85 1.46 -1.65
C ALA A 42 -3.46 1.93 -3.06
N LEU A 43 -2.48 2.82 -3.10
CA LEU A 43 -1.73 3.26 -4.26
C LEU A 43 -0.44 2.43 -4.31
N CYS A 44 -0.12 1.91 -5.48
CA CYS A 44 1.16 1.30 -5.75
C CYS A 44 2.16 2.36 -6.25
N SER A 45 3.40 2.25 -5.78
CA SER A 45 4.57 2.97 -6.29
C SER A 45 5.77 2.03 -6.36
N GLU A 46 6.67 2.28 -7.30
CA GLU A 46 7.90 1.49 -7.48
C GLU A 46 9.12 2.37 -7.22
N ASP A 47 10.05 1.86 -6.41
CA ASP A 47 11.35 2.49 -6.21
C ASP A 47 12.23 2.27 -7.43
N ARG A 48 12.60 3.35 -8.13
CA ARG A 48 13.37 3.25 -9.40
C ARG A 48 14.78 2.70 -9.26
N LYS A 49 15.35 2.67 -8.05
CA LYS A 49 16.72 2.18 -7.82
C LYS A 49 16.75 0.70 -7.47
N THR A 50 15.75 0.26 -6.71
CA THR A 50 15.68 -1.11 -6.17
C THR A 50 14.62 -1.97 -6.86
N SER A 51 13.78 -1.39 -7.72
CA SER A 51 12.55 -1.99 -8.27
C SER A 51 11.60 -2.53 -7.21
N ALA A 52 11.69 -2.02 -5.97
CA ALA A 52 10.85 -2.46 -4.87
C ALA A 52 9.46 -1.83 -4.96
N ILE A 53 8.43 -2.65 -4.71
CA ILE A 53 7.03 -2.20 -4.67
C ILE A 53 6.69 -1.66 -3.30
N LYS A 54 6.04 -0.50 -3.30
CA LYS A 54 5.58 0.18 -2.11
C LYS A 54 4.11 0.51 -2.24
N CYS A 55 3.32 -0.08 -1.35
CA CYS A 55 1.91 0.23 -1.18
C CYS A 55 1.74 1.37 -0.18
N THR A 56 0.89 2.34 -0.49
CA THR A 56 0.51 3.43 0.43
C THR A 56 -0.99 3.60 0.43
N CYS A 57 -1.61 3.90 1.57
CA CYS A 57 -3.07 4.08 1.58
C CYS A 57 -3.49 5.34 0.83
N LYS A 58 -4.59 5.23 0.06
CA LYS A 58 -5.25 6.38 -0.56
C LYS A 58 -5.67 7.38 0.53
N THR A 59 -5.82 8.65 0.15
CA THR A 59 -6.37 9.68 1.04
C THR A 59 -7.71 9.23 1.64
N GLY A 60 -7.87 9.39 2.95
CA GLY A 60 -9.05 8.91 3.70
C GLY A 60 -8.94 7.47 4.19
N TYR A 61 -7.82 6.80 3.94
CA TYR A 61 -7.57 5.45 4.47
C TYR A 61 -6.33 5.42 5.36
N THR A 62 -6.38 4.59 6.39
CA THR A 62 -5.31 4.39 7.35
C THR A 62 -4.75 2.97 7.22
N ASN A 63 -3.42 2.85 7.22
CA ASN A 63 -2.77 1.54 7.27
C ASN A 63 -2.98 0.93 8.67
N THR A 64 -3.70 -0.18 8.73
CA THR A 64 -3.89 -0.98 9.95
C THR A 64 -3.09 -2.27 9.94
N GLY A 65 -2.32 -2.53 8.87
CA GLY A 65 -1.41 -3.66 8.75
C GLY A 65 0.00 -3.31 9.19
N SER A 66 0.99 -3.98 8.61
CA SER A 66 2.41 -3.69 8.85
C SER A 66 3.00 -2.79 7.77
N ALA A 67 4.30 -2.46 7.88
CA ALA A 67 5.02 -1.73 6.85
C ALA A 67 5.16 -2.52 5.54
N VAL A 68 5.19 -3.86 5.63
CA VAL A 68 5.35 -4.76 4.48
C VAL A 68 3.98 -5.23 3.96
N HIS A 69 3.02 -5.47 4.87
CA HIS A 69 1.66 -5.89 4.54
C HIS A 69 0.68 -4.76 4.83
N VAL A 70 0.54 -3.84 3.87
CA VAL A 70 -0.31 -2.66 4.01
C VAL A 70 -1.79 -3.05 3.89
N VAL A 71 -2.58 -2.70 4.91
CA VAL A 71 -4.03 -2.93 4.94
C VAL A 71 -4.72 -1.59 5.14
N CYS A 72 -5.38 -1.09 4.08
CA CYS A 72 -5.99 0.23 4.08
C CYS A 72 -7.47 0.17 4.47
N LYS A 73 -7.77 0.53 5.72
CA LYS A 73 -9.13 0.68 6.24
C LYS A 73 -9.57 2.13 6.22
N ASP A 74 -10.86 2.36 6.09
CA ASP A 74 -11.46 3.69 6.15
C ASP A 74 -11.04 4.39 7.45
N SER A 75 -10.43 5.58 7.33
CA SER A 75 -9.92 6.33 8.48
C SER A 75 -11.01 6.67 9.49
N CYS A 76 -12.26 6.91 9.08
CA CYS A 76 -13.36 7.17 10.01
C CYS A 76 -13.69 5.96 10.90
N THR A 77 -13.41 4.74 10.46
CA THR A 77 -13.58 3.53 11.29
C THR A 77 -12.45 3.36 12.31
N ILE A 78 -11.34 4.08 12.14
CA ILE A 78 -10.15 4.00 13.00
C ILE A 78 -10.08 5.26 13.85
N LYS A 79 -10.37 5.13 15.15
CA LYS A 79 -10.34 6.24 16.12
C LYS A 79 -11.13 7.48 15.63
N ASN A 80 -12.28 7.27 14.98
CA ASN A 80 -13.14 8.33 14.43
C ASN A 80 -12.38 9.29 13.48
N GLY A 81 -11.39 8.80 12.71
CA GLY A 81 -10.56 9.63 11.84
C GLY A 81 -9.72 10.69 12.57
N GLY A 82 -9.56 10.57 13.88
CA GLY A 82 -8.94 11.60 14.72
C GLY A 82 -9.90 12.72 15.13
N CYS A 83 -11.19 12.63 14.77
CA CYS A 83 -12.20 13.60 15.18
C CYS A 83 -12.50 13.48 16.69
N GLY A 84 -12.73 14.62 17.34
CA GLY A 84 -13.11 14.65 18.76
C GLY A 84 -14.44 13.93 19.06
N ARG A 85 -14.68 13.58 20.33
CA ARG A 85 -15.84 12.75 20.75
C ARG A 85 -17.22 13.28 20.34
N HIS A 86 -17.34 14.61 20.23
CA HIS A 86 -18.58 15.30 19.85
C HIS A 86 -18.62 15.70 18.37
N ALA A 87 -17.70 15.18 17.57
CA ALA A 87 -17.68 15.33 16.12
C ALA A 87 -18.04 14.00 15.43
N ALA A 88 -18.74 14.11 14.30
CA ALA A 88 -18.90 13.05 13.33
C ALA A 88 -17.75 13.08 12.32
N CYS A 89 -17.20 11.90 12.01
CA CYS A 89 -16.23 11.73 10.94
C CYS A 89 -16.95 11.47 9.62
N SER A 90 -16.42 12.06 8.54
CA SER A 90 -16.88 11.90 7.17
C SER A 90 -15.70 12.13 6.21
N HIS A 91 -15.92 12.03 4.91
CA HIS A 91 -14.93 12.35 3.89
C HIS A 91 -15.31 13.59 3.09
N HIS A 92 -14.32 14.42 2.75
CA HIS A 92 -14.50 15.49 1.78
C HIS A 92 -14.84 14.90 0.40
N ALA A 93 -15.93 15.35 -0.21
CA ALA A 93 -16.44 14.80 -1.47
C ALA A 93 -15.44 14.83 -2.64
N LYS A 94 -14.50 15.80 -2.67
CA LYS A 94 -13.52 15.95 -3.75
C LYS A 94 -12.19 15.25 -3.49
N THR A 95 -11.68 15.33 -2.26
CA THR A 95 -10.32 14.87 -1.92
C THR A 95 -10.31 13.53 -1.17
N ASN A 96 -11.48 13.06 -0.73
CA ASN A 96 -11.64 11.94 0.20
C ASN A 96 -10.91 12.13 1.54
N ALA A 97 -10.41 13.33 1.85
CA ALA A 97 -9.75 13.61 3.12
C ALA A 97 -10.75 13.52 4.28
N VAL A 98 -10.27 13.09 5.45
CA VAL A 98 -11.09 13.05 6.66
C VAL A 98 -11.60 14.45 6.98
N LYS A 99 -12.90 14.55 7.24
CA LYS A 99 -13.62 15.74 7.63
C LYS A 99 -14.36 15.49 8.94
N CYS A 100 -14.05 16.30 9.94
CA CYS A 100 -14.75 16.31 11.22
C CYS A 100 -15.83 17.40 11.21
N THR A 101 -17.06 17.06 11.58
CA THR A 101 -18.16 18.03 11.72
C THR A 101 -18.78 17.88 13.10
N CYS A 102 -19.03 18.99 13.80
CA CYS A 102 -19.68 18.92 15.11
C CYS A 102 -21.09 18.34 15.00
N LYS A 103 -21.43 17.45 15.94
CA LYS A 103 -22.79 16.92 16.07
C LYS A 103 -23.74 18.05 16.48
N THR A 104 -25.04 17.85 16.23
CA THR A 104 -26.09 18.78 16.67
C THR A 104 -25.94 19.14 18.15
N GLY A 105 -26.07 20.42 18.49
CA GLY A 105 -25.87 20.93 19.86
C GLY A 105 -24.41 21.25 20.23
N TYR A 106 -23.46 21.07 19.30
CA TYR A 106 -22.06 21.43 19.50
C TYR A 106 -21.56 22.39 18.42
N THR A 107 -20.71 23.33 18.82
CA THR A 107 -20.11 24.32 17.92
C THR A 107 -18.59 24.11 17.85
N ASN A 108 -18.02 24.28 16.66
CA ASN A 108 -16.57 24.23 16.49
C ASN A 108 -15.92 25.46 17.13
N LYS A 109 -15.06 25.23 18.12
CA LYS A 109 -14.23 26.21 18.82
C LYS A 109 -12.74 26.02 18.55
N GLY A 110 -12.39 25.13 17.62
CA GLY A 110 -11.01 24.95 17.17
C GLY A 110 -10.61 25.97 16.13
N SER A 111 -9.34 25.98 15.75
CA SER A 111 -8.76 26.86 14.73
C SER A 111 -8.08 26.05 13.62
N GLY A 112 -8.08 26.61 12.41
CA GLY A 112 -7.55 25.94 11.22
C GLY A 112 -8.23 24.61 10.96
N SER A 113 -7.44 23.55 10.76
CA SER A 113 -7.92 22.18 10.48
C SER A 113 -8.35 21.41 11.74
N LYS A 114 -8.15 21.95 12.95
CA LYS A 114 -8.48 21.25 14.19
C LYS A 114 -9.93 21.55 14.57
N VAL A 115 -10.77 20.52 14.57
CA VAL A 115 -12.19 20.63 14.96
C VAL A 115 -12.34 20.28 16.44
N ILE A 116 -12.76 21.25 17.25
CA ILE A 116 -13.01 21.09 18.69
C ILE A 116 -14.47 21.43 18.96
N CYS A 117 -15.29 20.40 19.18
CA CYS A 117 -16.72 20.57 19.37
C CYS A 117 -17.05 20.76 20.87
N LYS A 118 -17.52 21.95 21.23
CA LYS A 118 -18.00 22.28 22.58
C LYS A 118 -19.51 22.52 22.56
N GLY A 119 -20.20 22.05 23.59
CA GLY A 119 -21.65 22.22 23.71
C GLY A 119 -22.02 23.70 23.76
N THR A 120 -23.14 24.05 23.14
CA THR A 120 -23.84 25.29 23.44
C THR A 120 -24.52 25.11 24.78
N VAL A 121 -23.98 25.74 25.83
CA VAL A 121 -24.72 26.00 27.07
C VAL A 121 -25.94 26.87 26.77
#